data_AF-A0A8J3PQC8-F1
#
_entry.id   AF-A0A8J3PQC8-F1
#
_cell.length_a   1.000
_cell.length_b   1.000
_cell.length_c   1.000
_cell.angle_alpha   90.00
_cell.angle_beta   90.00
_cell.angle_gamma   90.00
#
_symmetry.space_group_name_H-M   'P 1'
#
loop_
_entity.id
_entity.type
_entity.pdbx_description
1 polymer ?
#
loop_
_entity_poly.entity_id
_entity_poly.type
_entity_poly.pdbx_seq_one_letter_code
_entity_poly.pdbx_strand_id
1 'polypeptide(L)'
;MRKRTSQTLAAVACCAALSAGTAQAAHAAATGPAAPPSPSHSADTLPSGTATATSFWDGVTASGLPMRYQTIASPYWPLGTTVKITYGGRSAIGVVDDFGPAEWAVAQHDIPAIVDLSAEMMADLTGARSNSVHVRFQVLSWGTGRVFRSAGTGYDLAMGRD
;
A
#
# COMPACT_ATOMS: atom_id res chain seq x y z
N MET A 1 33.14 2.41 43.73
CA MET A 1 31.96 1.91 44.46
C MET A 1 31.03 1.26 43.44
N ARG A 2 30.99 -0.09 43.40
CA ARG A 2 29.86 -0.96 43.82
C ARG A 2 28.56 -0.65 43.03
N LYS A 3 27.86 -1.57 42.35
CA LYS A 3 27.89 -3.04 42.26
C LYS A 3 27.03 -3.47 41.05
N ARG A 4 27.33 -4.66 40.50
CA ARG A 4 26.53 -5.47 39.56
C ARG A 4 25.27 -6.05 40.25
N THR A 5 24.23 -6.31 39.46
CA THR A 5 23.21 -7.38 39.67
C THR A 5 22.56 -7.65 38.28
N SER A 6 22.84 -8.71 37.52
CA SER A 6 22.46 -10.15 37.60
C SER A 6 20.94 -10.42 37.59
N GLN A 7 20.40 -11.01 36.50
CA GLN A 7 19.89 -12.42 36.39
C GLN A 7 18.38 -12.54 36.70
N THR A 8 17.54 -13.48 36.24
CA THR A 8 17.35 -14.47 35.14
C THR A 8 15.94 -15.08 35.41
N LEU A 9 15.39 -15.85 34.45
CA LEU A 9 14.34 -16.90 34.57
C LEU A 9 12.87 -16.40 34.53
N ALA A 10 11.88 -17.10 33.97
CA ALA A 10 11.78 -18.50 33.57
C ALA A 10 10.74 -18.67 32.43
N ALA A 11 10.96 -19.71 31.62
CA ALA A 11 9.95 -20.32 30.76
C ALA A 11 8.95 -21.13 31.60
N VAL A 12 7.68 -21.18 31.17
CA VAL A 12 6.71 -22.17 31.61
C VAL A 12 6.12 -22.82 30.35
N ALA A 13 6.39 -24.11 30.21
CA ALA A 13 5.72 -25.02 29.31
C ALA A 13 4.92 -26.02 30.18
N CYS A 14 3.63 -26.23 29.89
CA CYS A 14 2.98 -27.55 30.00
C CYS A 14 1.51 -27.46 29.56
N CYS A 15 1.12 -28.22 28.53
CA CYS A 15 0.08 -29.27 28.61
C CYS A 15 -0.30 -29.72 27.19
N ALA A 16 -0.08 -31.00 26.94
CA ALA A 16 -0.53 -31.72 25.77
C ALA A 16 -2.02 -32.10 25.89
N ALA A 17 -2.70 -32.24 24.75
CA ALA A 17 -3.71 -33.27 24.56
C ALA A 17 -3.89 -33.55 23.06
N LEU A 18 -3.51 -34.77 22.65
CA LEU A 18 -3.94 -35.38 21.40
C LEU A 18 -5.43 -35.74 21.50
N SER A 19 -6.15 -35.66 20.38
CA SER A 19 -7.27 -36.55 20.10
C SER A 19 -7.37 -36.78 18.59
N ALA A 20 -7.00 -37.98 18.18
CA ALA A 20 -7.37 -38.58 16.91
C ALA A 20 -8.71 -39.31 17.10
N GLY A 21 -9.65 -39.10 16.17
CA GLY A 21 -10.95 -39.76 16.18
C GLY A 21 -11.54 -39.76 14.77
N THR A 22 -11.54 -40.95 14.18
CA THR A 22 -12.06 -41.35 12.87
C THR A 22 -13.57 -41.16 12.72
N ALA A 23 -14.05 -40.74 11.55
CA ALA A 23 -15.21 -41.35 10.87
C ALA A 23 -15.39 -40.76 9.46
N GLN A 24 -15.15 -41.59 8.45
CA GLN A 24 -15.56 -41.37 7.08
C GLN A 24 -16.96 -41.96 6.91
N ALA A 25 -17.93 -41.15 6.47
CA ALA A 25 -19.20 -41.62 5.97
C ALA A 25 -19.59 -40.79 4.75
N ALA A 26 -19.58 -41.44 3.59
CA ALA A 26 -20.11 -40.93 2.34
C ALA A 26 -21.64 -40.78 2.45
N HIS A 27 -22.17 -39.68 1.92
CA HIS A 27 -23.56 -39.61 1.46
C HIS A 27 -23.66 -38.74 0.20
N ALA A 28 -24.05 -39.43 -0.87
CA ALA A 28 -24.92 -39.03 -1.97
C ALA A 28 -24.69 -37.67 -2.66
N ALA A 29 -24.34 -37.80 -3.94
CA ALA A 29 -24.56 -36.79 -4.96
C ALA A 29 -26.05 -36.41 -5.05
N ALA A 30 -26.33 -35.10 -5.02
CA ALA A 30 -27.54 -34.52 -5.56
C ALA A 30 -27.13 -33.35 -6.45
N THR A 31 -27.09 -33.61 -7.77
CA THR A 31 -26.86 -32.63 -8.82
C THR A 31 -28.12 -31.77 -8.95
N GLY A 32 -28.19 -30.67 -8.21
CA GLY A 32 -29.11 -29.57 -8.48
C GLY A 32 -28.43 -28.55 -9.42
N PRO A 33 -29.19 -27.84 -10.27
CA PRO A 33 -28.62 -26.76 -11.09
C PRO A 33 -27.96 -25.72 -10.17
N ALA A 34 -26.70 -25.41 -10.46
CA ALA A 34 -25.94 -24.41 -9.75
C ALA A 34 -26.73 -23.09 -9.77
N ALA A 35 -27.12 -22.62 -8.59
CA ALA A 35 -27.58 -21.25 -8.43
C ALA A 35 -26.50 -20.31 -8.99
N PRO A 36 -26.87 -19.22 -9.68
CA PRO A 36 -25.88 -18.22 -10.10
C PRO A 36 -25.12 -17.77 -8.85
N PRO A 37 -23.79 -17.58 -8.93
CA PRO A 37 -23.04 -17.09 -7.80
C PRO A 37 -23.65 -15.75 -7.39
N SER A 38 -24.23 -15.70 -6.19
CA SER A 38 -24.47 -14.44 -5.49
C SER A 38 -23.17 -13.66 -5.49
N PRO A 39 -23.17 -12.33 -5.69
CA PRO A 39 -21.95 -11.54 -5.62
C PRO A 39 -21.34 -11.71 -4.23
N SER A 40 -20.36 -12.60 -4.13
CA SER A 40 -19.49 -12.65 -2.98
C SER A 40 -18.78 -11.31 -2.96
N HIS A 41 -19.00 -10.51 -1.92
CA HIS A 41 -18.12 -9.40 -1.62
C HIS A 41 -16.72 -10.01 -1.43
N SER A 42 -15.93 -9.99 -2.49
CA SER A 42 -14.53 -10.39 -2.47
C SER A 42 -13.86 -9.60 -1.35
N ALA A 43 -13.13 -10.28 -0.46
CA ALA A 43 -12.36 -9.63 0.58
C ALA A 43 -11.67 -8.38 0.01
N ASP A 44 -11.95 -7.22 0.62
CA ASP A 44 -11.58 -5.89 0.15
C ASP A 44 -10.11 -5.85 -0.27
N THR A 45 -9.87 -6.04 -1.57
CA THR A 45 -8.52 -6.01 -2.12
C THR A 45 -8.15 -4.53 -2.22
N LEU A 46 -7.05 -4.16 -1.56
CA LEU A 46 -6.58 -2.77 -1.57
C LEU A 46 -6.27 -2.32 -3.01
N PRO A 47 -6.47 -1.03 -3.35
CA PRO A 47 -6.29 -0.53 -4.71
C PRO A 47 -4.91 -0.82 -5.29
N SER A 48 -4.90 -1.13 -6.59
CA SER A 48 -3.68 -1.26 -7.39
C SER A 48 -3.99 -0.87 -8.83
N GLY A 49 -2.95 -0.48 -9.58
CA GLY A 49 -3.13 -0.02 -10.95
C GLY A 49 -1.82 0.47 -11.57
N THR A 50 -1.92 1.01 -12.78
CA THR A 50 -0.81 1.69 -13.46
C THR A 50 -1.08 3.19 -13.46
N ALA A 51 -0.13 3.99 -13.02
CA ALA A 51 -0.25 5.43 -12.89
C ALA A 51 1.00 6.13 -13.43
N THR A 52 0.90 7.43 -13.69
CA THR A 52 2.10 8.26 -13.80
C THR A 52 2.60 8.58 -12.38
N ALA A 53 3.91 8.47 -12.20
CA ALA A 53 4.63 8.97 -11.03
C ALA A 53 5.59 10.08 -11.46
N THR A 54 5.64 11.14 -10.66
CA THR A 54 6.52 12.30 -10.84
C THR A 54 7.48 12.44 -9.65
N SER A 55 8.45 13.36 -9.73
CA SER A 55 9.39 13.64 -8.64
C SER A 55 8.96 14.88 -7.84
N PHE A 56 9.24 14.90 -6.52
CA PHE A 56 9.10 16.10 -5.69
C PHE A 56 10.30 16.33 -4.74
N TRP A 57 10.38 17.51 -4.12
CA TRP A 57 11.54 18.00 -3.33
C TRP A 57 11.12 18.91 -2.16
N ASP A 58 10.03 18.57 -1.48
CA ASP A 58 9.53 19.40 -0.40
C ASP A 58 10.46 19.38 0.82
N GLY A 59 10.63 20.53 1.48
CA GLY A 59 11.43 20.61 2.71
C GLY A 59 10.71 19.97 3.91
N VAL A 60 9.41 20.24 4.04
CA VAL A 60 8.53 19.72 5.08
C VAL A 60 7.21 19.31 4.41
N THR A 61 6.75 18.11 4.74
CA THR A 61 5.56 17.49 4.12
C THR A 61 4.26 17.89 4.83
N ALA A 62 3.11 17.59 4.24
CA ALA A 62 1.79 17.81 4.86
C ALA A 62 1.58 17.05 6.18
N SER A 63 2.39 16.01 6.46
CA SER A 63 2.43 15.32 7.76
C SER A 63 3.16 16.12 8.86
N GLY A 64 3.87 17.19 8.49
CA GLY A 64 4.72 18.00 9.38
C GLY A 64 6.14 17.44 9.57
N LEU A 65 6.47 16.32 8.94
CA LEU A 65 7.81 15.72 8.99
C LEU A 65 8.67 16.19 7.81
N PRO A 66 10.01 16.26 7.99
CA PRO A 66 10.93 16.42 6.87
C PRO A 66 10.75 15.29 5.85
N MET A 67 10.87 15.65 4.58
CA MET A 67 10.86 14.69 3.50
C MET A 67 12.04 13.70 3.63
N ARG A 68 11.76 12.42 3.38
CA ARG A 68 12.73 11.31 3.44
C ARG A 68 12.61 10.45 2.19
N TYR A 69 13.53 9.50 2.03
CA TYR A 69 13.49 8.53 0.93
C TYR A 69 12.11 7.90 0.73
N GLN A 70 11.47 7.43 1.81
CA GLN A 70 10.19 6.73 1.74
C GLN A 70 8.98 7.66 1.54
N THR A 71 9.17 8.98 1.51
CA THR A 71 8.05 9.92 1.37
C THR A 71 7.48 9.83 -0.04
N ILE A 72 6.17 9.61 -0.10
CA ILE A 72 5.31 9.72 -1.27
C ILE A 72 4.33 10.87 -1.04
N ALA A 73 3.99 11.60 -2.10
CA ALA A 73 2.82 12.47 -2.11
C ALA A 73 1.69 11.82 -2.92
N SER A 74 0.47 11.89 -2.42
CA SER A 74 -0.73 11.56 -3.19
C SER A 74 -1.87 12.45 -2.72
N PRO A 75 -2.73 13.00 -3.62
CA PRO A 75 -3.84 13.81 -3.17
C PRO A 75 -5.03 12.94 -2.73
N TYR A 76 -5.06 11.66 -3.12
CA TYR A 76 -6.25 10.80 -3.02
C TYR A 76 -6.23 9.83 -1.84
N TRP A 77 -5.06 9.60 -1.26
CA TRP A 77 -4.90 8.64 -0.18
C TRP A 77 -4.69 9.34 1.17
N PRO A 78 -5.17 8.77 2.29
CA PRO A 78 -4.90 9.30 3.61
C PRO A 78 -3.39 9.38 3.89
N LEU A 79 -2.95 10.40 4.62
CA LEU A 79 -1.60 10.40 5.18
C LEU A 79 -1.36 9.14 6.03
N GLY A 80 -0.20 8.53 5.89
CA GLY A 80 0.17 7.23 6.47
C GLY A 80 -0.14 6.02 5.58
N THR A 81 -0.75 6.19 4.41
CA THR A 81 -1.01 5.08 3.48
C THR A 81 0.30 4.51 2.97
N THR A 82 0.47 3.19 3.07
CA THR A 82 1.67 2.51 2.59
C THR A 82 1.43 1.99 1.17
N VAL A 83 2.35 2.29 0.26
CA VAL A 83 2.21 1.98 -1.17
C VAL A 83 3.50 1.36 -1.69
N LYS A 84 3.37 0.26 -2.41
CA LYS A 84 4.45 -0.31 -3.22
C LYS A 84 4.39 0.30 -4.62
N ILE A 85 5.53 0.80 -5.08
CA ILE A 85 5.73 1.35 -6.42
C ILE A 85 6.68 0.42 -7.18
N THR A 86 6.32 0.04 -8.40
CA THR A 86 7.12 -0.83 -9.26
C THR A 86 7.38 -0.15 -10.62
N TYR A 87 8.65 -0.08 -11.00
CA TYR A 87 9.12 0.43 -12.29
C TYR A 87 10.18 -0.52 -12.87
N GLY A 88 10.02 -0.97 -14.11
CA GLY A 88 11.01 -1.81 -14.80
C GLY A 88 11.43 -3.06 -14.02
N GLY A 89 10.50 -3.69 -13.28
CA GLY A 89 10.77 -4.86 -12.42
C GLY A 89 11.39 -4.54 -11.05
N ARG A 90 11.78 -3.30 -10.79
CA ARG A 90 12.30 -2.82 -9.50
C ARG A 90 11.16 -2.27 -8.67
N SER A 91 11.22 -2.42 -7.35
CA SER A 91 10.17 -1.92 -6.45
C SER A 91 10.74 -1.16 -5.26
N ALA A 92 9.99 -0.16 -4.82
CA ALA A 92 10.19 0.56 -3.57
C ALA A 92 8.86 0.61 -2.80
N ILE A 93 8.95 0.77 -1.48
CA ILE A 93 7.78 0.99 -0.63
C ILE A 93 7.92 2.39 -0.04
N GLY A 94 6.85 3.17 -0.15
CA GLY A 94 6.76 4.49 0.46
C GLY A 94 5.51 4.65 1.29
N VAL A 95 5.45 5.79 1.97
CA VAL A 95 4.35 6.23 2.82
C VAL A 95 3.86 7.57 2.30
N VAL A 96 2.55 7.71 2.15
CA VAL A 96 1.91 8.98 1.81
C VAL A 96 2.06 9.91 3.00
N ASP A 97 3.03 10.81 2.96
CA ASP A 97 3.29 11.80 4.02
C ASP A 97 2.99 13.22 3.54
N ASP A 98 2.67 13.38 2.26
CA ASP A 98 2.44 14.67 1.64
C ASP A 98 1.26 14.68 0.65
N PHE A 99 0.83 15.88 0.26
CA PHE A 99 -0.21 16.10 -0.74
C PHE A 99 0.37 16.69 -2.02
N GLY A 100 0.16 15.97 -3.10
CA GLY A 100 0.66 16.25 -4.44
C GLY A 100 0.45 15.00 -5.29
N PRO A 101 0.52 15.07 -6.62
CA PRO A 101 0.78 16.28 -7.39
C PRO A 101 -0.42 17.25 -7.45
N ALA A 102 -0.16 18.50 -7.84
CA ALA A 102 -1.21 19.49 -8.07
C ALA A 102 -2.14 19.07 -9.22
N GLU A 103 -3.40 19.53 -9.26
CA GLU A 103 -4.40 19.05 -10.25
C GLU A 103 -3.92 19.21 -11.70
N TRP A 104 -3.27 20.33 -12.02
CA TRP A 104 -2.75 20.56 -13.37
C TRP A 104 -1.68 19.52 -13.76
N ALA A 105 -0.87 19.08 -12.80
CA ALA A 105 0.14 18.06 -13.01
C ALA A 105 -0.50 16.66 -13.06
N VAL A 106 -1.59 16.41 -12.33
CA VAL A 106 -2.35 15.16 -12.45
C VAL A 106 -2.88 14.98 -13.89
N ALA A 107 -3.48 16.03 -14.46
CA ALA A 107 -4.27 15.96 -15.68
C ALA A 107 -3.47 16.08 -16.99
N GLN A 108 -2.22 16.53 -16.96
CA GLN A 108 -1.41 16.75 -18.18
C GLN A 108 -0.83 15.47 -18.80
N HIS A 109 -0.89 14.34 -18.10
CA HIS A 109 -0.30 13.07 -18.52
C HIS A 109 -1.33 12.17 -19.20
N ASP A 110 -0.85 11.28 -20.07
CA ASP A 110 -1.66 10.26 -20.75
C ASP A 110 -2.34 9.30 -19.76
N ILE A 111 -1.61 8.92 -18.70
CA ILE A 111 -2.15 8.28 -17.51
C ILE A 111 -2.05 9.29 -16.36
N PRO A 112 -3.11 9.56 -15.59
CA PRO A 112 -3.07 10.55 -14.51
C PRO A 112 -1.87 10.36 -13.56
N ALA A 113 -1.20 11.46 -13.22
CA ALA A 113 -0.15 11.45 -12.20
C ALA A 113 -0.79 11.48 -10.82
N ILE A 114 -0.84 10.34 -10.13
CA ILE A 114 -1.51 10.24 -8.82
C ILE A 114 -0.53 10.12 -7.64
N VAL A 115 0.77 10.09 -7.95
CA VAL A 115 1.87 9.86 -7.01
C VAL A 115 3.06 10.76 -7.37
N ASP A 116 3.57 11.50 -6.39
CA ASP A 116 4.94 12.02 -6.44
C ASP A 116 5.86 11.13 -5.59
N LEU A 117 7.03 10.77 -6.12
CA LEU A 117 8.09 10.04 -5.44
C LEU A 117 9.16 11.00 -4.97
N SER A 118 9.74 10.71 -3.81
CA SER A 118 10.95 11.42 -3.42
C SER A 118 11.99 11.34 -4.53
N ALA A 119 12.69 12.45 -4.78
CA ALA A 119 13.70 12.46 -5.85
C ALA A 119 14.75 11.36 -5.70
N GLU A 120 15.02 10.92 -4.46
CA GLU A 120 15.90 9.79 -4.16
C GLU A 120 15.27 8.45 -4.54
N MET A 121 14.00 8.22 -4.21
CA MET A 121 13.27 7.03 -4.65
C MET A 121 13.13 6.97 -6.17
N MET A 122 12.87 8.12 -6.83
CA MET A 122 12.82 8.20 -8.29
C MET A 122 14.16 7.85 -8.92
N ALA A 123 15.26 8.40 -8.39
CA ALA A 123 16.61 8.10 -8.86
C ALA A 123 16.94 6.62 -8.68
N ASP A 124 16.60 6.05 -7.53
CA ASP A 124 16.80 4.64 -7.28
C ASP A 124 16.04 3.79 -8.28
N LEU A 125 14.77 4.06 -8.55
CA LEU A 125 13.95 3.25 -9.46
C LEU A 125 14.37 3.42 -10.92
N THR A 126 14.60 4.66 -11.36
CA THR A 126 14.68 5.01 -12.79
C THR A 126 16.07 5.41 -13.27
N GLY A 127 17.01 5.71 -12.36
CA GLY A 127 18.32 6.27 -12.66
C GLY A 127 18.35 7.80 -12.78
N ALA A 128 17.22 8.50 -12.64
CA ALA A 128 17.13 9.96 -12.70
C ALA A 128 16.35 10.56 -11.51
N ARG A 129 16.84 11.66 -10.92
CA ARG A 129 16.17 12.33 -9.81
C ARG A 129 14.90 13.08 -10.21
N SER A 130 14.89 13.67 -11.41
CA SER A 130 13.75 14.40 -11.97
C SER A 130 13.20 13.60 -13.14
N ASN A 131 11.98 13.06 -13.00
CA ASN A 131 11.41 12.21 -14.02
C ASN A 131 9.86 12.21 -13.96
N SER A 132 9.25 11.73 -15.02
CA SER A 132 7.83 11.36 -15.08
C SER A 132 7.73 10.01 -15.79
N VAL A 133 7.26 8.99 -15.09
CA VAL A 133 7.26 7.61 -15.57
C VAL A 133 5.97 6.89 -15.23
N HIS A 134 5.58 5.95 -16.07
CA HIS A 134 4.51 5.02 -15.73
C HIS A 134 5.02 3.97 -14.74
N VAL A 135 4.29 3.81 -13.64
CA VAL A 135 4.58 2.85 -12.57
C VAL A 135 3.36 2.01 -12.28
N ARG A 136 3.58 0.79 -11.79
CA ARG A 136 2.53 0.05 -11.10
C ARG A 136 2.54 0.45 -9.63
N PHE A 137 1.36 0.81 -9.09
CA PHE A 137 1.19 1.00 -7.66
C PHE A 137 0.36 -0.14 -7.06
N GLN A 138 0.58 -0.39 -5.77
CA GLN A 138 -0.23 -1.28 -4.96
C GLN A 138 -0.33 -0.69 -3.55
N VAL A 139 -1.52 -0.32 -3.12
CA VAL A 139 -1.80 0.08 -1.75
C VAL A 139 -1.66 -1.17 -0.86
N LEU A 140 -0.80 -1.08 0.15
CA LEU A 140 -0.50 -2.17 1.08
C LEU A 140 -1.25 -2.01 2.42
N SER A 141 -1.51 -0.76 2.82
CA SER A 141 -2.34 -0.44 3.97
C SER A 141 -2.83 1.00 3.88
N TRP A 142 -4.04 1.24 4.39
CA TRP A 142 -4.58 2.58 4.50
C TRP A 142 -3.97 3.34 5.68
N GLY A 143 -3.63 4.59 5.45
CA GLY A 143 -3.34 5.54 6.51
C GLY A 143 -4.61 5.97 7.23
N THR A 144 -4.43 6.60 8.39
CA THR A 144 -5.53 7.16 9.20
C THR A 144 -5.49 8.68 9.25
N GLY A 145 -4.59 9.31 8.50
CA GLY A 145 -4.44 10.75 8.45
C GLY A 145 -5.46 11.43 7.54
N ARG A 146 -5.23 12.72 7.29
CA ARG A 146 -6.09 13.52 6.41
C ARG A 146 -5.97 13.05 4.95
N VAL A 147 -7.03 13.26 4.19
CA VAL A 147 -7.07 13.10 2.72
C VAL A 147 -7.23 14.49 2.11
N PHE A 148 -6.55 14.78 1.00
CA PHE A 148 -6.67 16.07 0.34
C PHE A 148 -7.84 16.14 -0.65
N ARG A 149 -8.06 15.09 -1.45
CA ARG A 149 -9.12 14.98 -2.44
C ARG A 149 -9.88 13.67 -2.34
N SER A 150 -11.20 13.78 -2.44
CA SER A 150 -12.13 12.64 -2.47
C SER A 150 -12.79 12.44 -3.84
N ALA A 151 -12.38 13.20 -4.85
CA ALA A 151 -12.83 13.13 -6.25
C ALA A 151 -11.85 13.88 -7.16
N GLY A 152 -12.04 13.78 -8.48
CA GLY A 152 -11.25 14.50 -9.49
C GLY A 152 -10.52 13.58 -10.46
N THR A 153 -9.69 14.16 -11.33
CA THR A 153 -8.94 13.43 -12.35
C THR A 153 -8.03 12.38 -11.71
N GLY A 154 -8.13 11.11 -12.09
CA GLY A 154 -7.31 10.04 -11.51
C GLY A 154 -7.75 9.59 -10.11
N TYR A 155 -8.88 10.08 -9.58
CA TYR A 155 -9.44 9.55 -8.33
C TYR A 155 -9.84 8.08 -8.48
N ASP A 156 -10.58 7.74 -9.54
CA ASP A 156 -11.02 6.37 -9.78
C ASP A 156 -9.80 5.44 -10.02
N LEU A 157 -8.77 5.92 -10.73
CA LEU A 157 -7.47 5.26 -10.84
C LEU A 157 -6.88 4.93 -9.46
N ALA A 158 -6.77 5.93 -8.59
CA ALA A 158 -6.19 5.79 -7.26
C ALA A 158 -7.01 4.84 -6.36
N MET A 159 -8.29 4.65 -6.66
CA MET A 159 -9.18 3.71 -5.99
C MET A 159 -9.24 2.33 -6.68
N GLY A 160 -8.48 2.12 -7.76
CA GLY A 160 -8.39 0.85 -8.49
C GLY A 160 -9.63 0.53 -9.32
N ARG A 161 -10.28 1.56 -9.89
CA ARG A 161 -11.56 1.45 -10.61
C ARG A 161 -11.51 1.80 -12.10
N ASP A 162 -10.31 2.10 -12.61
CA ASP A 162 -10.06 2.49 -14.02
C ASP A 162 -9.79 1.30 -14.95
#